data_AF-A0A6L7CJ56-F1
#
_entry.id   AF-A0A6L7CJ56-F1
#
_cell.length_a   1.000
_cell.length_b   1.000
_cell.length_c   1.000
_cell.angle_alpha   90.00
_cell.angle_beta   90.00
_cell.angle_gamma   90.00
#
_symmetry.space_group_name_H-M   'P 1'
#
loop_
_entity.id
_entity.type
_entity.pdbx_description
1 polymer ?
#
loop_
_entity_poly.entity_id
_entity_poly.type
_entity_poly.pdbx_seq_one_letter_code
_entity_poly.pdbx_strand_id
1 'polypeptide(L)'
;ILARYHHMRPASLEKAATRWPKLQIDFMTIHASKGQQADYVIIVGLQEGSDGFPAAARESIMEEALLPPVEDFPDAEERRLMYVALTRARHRVWALFNKENPSLFVEILKNLDVPVARKP
;
A
#
# COMPACT_ATOMS: atom_id res chain seq x y z
N ILE A 1 3.88 -8.04 -5.29
CA ILE A 1 2.67 -7.17 -5.23
C ILE A 1 2.30 -7.01 -3.77
N LEU A 2 2.07 -5.78 -3.33
CA LEU A 2 1.78 -5.44 -1.94
C LEU A 2 0.41 -4.78 -1.83
N ALA A 3 -0.33 -5.13 -0.79
CA ALA A 3 -1.56 -4.46 -0.40
C ALA A 3 -1.62 -4.30 1.12
N ARG A 4 -2.54 -3.48 1.62
CA ARG A 4 -2.76 -3.38 3.06
C ARG A 4 -3.27 -4.69 3.65
N TYR A 5 -4.29 -5.28 3.03
CA TYR A 5 -4.97 -6.48 3.52
C TYR A 5 -4.91 -7.65 2.52
N HIS A 6 -5.06 -8.87 3.04
CA HIS A 6 -5.01 -10.09 2.23
C HIS A 6 -6.14 -10.19 1.21
N HIS A 7 -7.36 -9.73 1.55
CA HIS A 7 -8.52 -9.79 0.66
C HIS A 7 -8.40 -8.86 -0.55
N MET A 8 -7.44 -7.94 -0.54
CA MET A 8 -7.13 -7.05 -1.67
C MET A 8 -6.25 -7.71 -2.74
N ARG A 9 -6.01 -9.03 -2.63
CA ARG A 9 -5.30 -9.80 -3.67
C ARG A 9 -6.02 -9.65 -5.01
N PRO A 10 -5.38 -9.12 -6.06
CA PRO A 10 -6.02 -8.96 -7.36
C PRO A 10 -6.40 -10.31 -7.96
N ALA A 11 -7.66 -10.48 -8.38
CA ALA A 11 -8.15 -11.70 -9.04
C ALA A 11 -7.37 -12.01 -10.34
N SER A 12 -6.77 -11.01 -10.99
CA SER A 12 -5.91 -11.20 -12.15
C SER A 12 -4.70 -12.09 -11.88
N LEU A 13 -4.28 -12.24 -10.61
CA LEU A 13 -3.17 -13.13 -10.24
C LEU A 13 -3.50 -14.61 -10.34
N GLU A 14 -4.78 -14.99 -10.35
CA GLU A 14 -5.19 -16.38 -10.59
C GLU A 14 -4.74 -16.86 -11.98
N LYS A 15 -4.71 -15.95 -12.95
CA LYS A 15 -4.32 -16.24 -14.33
C LYS A 15 -2.83 -15.97 -14.59
N ALA A 16 -2.12 -15.36 -13.65
CA ALA A 16 -0.75 -14.93 -13.86
C ALA A 16 0.21 -16.09 -14.11
N ALA A 17 0.05 -17.19 -13.37
CA ALA A 17 0.89 -18.38 -13.51
C ALA A 17 0.79 -18.99 -14.92
N THR A 18 -0.39 -19.00 -15.54
CA THR A 18 -0.57 -19.52 -16.90
C THR A 18 -0.16 -18.50 -17.96
N ARG A 19 -0.43 -17.21 -17.73
CA ARG A 19 -0.14 -16.14 -18.70
C ARG A 19 1.35 -15.81 -18.79
N TRP A 20 2.06 -15.88 -17.65
CA TRP A 20 3.48 -15.54 -17.52
C TRP A 20 4.22 -16.60 -16.67
N PRO A 21 4.36 -17.83 -17.16
CA PRO A 21 4.87 -18.96 -16.36
C PRO A 21 6.32 -18.82 -15.89
N LYS A 22 7.10 -17.94 -16.54
CA LYS A 22 8.50 -17.67 -16.18
C LYS A 22 8.65 -16.45 -15.27
N LEU A 23 7.56 -15.72 -14.98
CA LEU A 23 7.59 -14.54 -14.15
C LEU A 23 7.16 -14.91 -12.73
N GLN A 24 8.06 -14.71 -11.77
CA GLN A 24 7.74 -14.89 -10.35
C GLN A 24 6.91 -13.68 -9.88
N ILE A 25 5.68 -13.95 -9.43
CA ILE A 25 4.77 -12.91 -8.92
C ILE A 25 4.22 -13.35 -7.58
N ASP A 26 4.72 -12.73 -6.53
CA ASP A 26 4.22 -12.95 -5.17
C ASP A 26 3.22 -11.86 -4.77
N PHE A 27 2.26 -12.24 -3.93
CA PHE A 27 1.35 -11.33 -3.25
C PHE A 27 1.50 -11.50 -1.74
N MET A 28 1.60 -10.38 -1.03
CA MET A 28 1.63 -10.35 0.43
C MET A 28 1.11 -9.00 0.93
N THR A 29 0.78 -8.92 2.23
CA THR A 29 0.49 -7.63 2.85
C THR A 29 1.78 -6.81 3.00
N ILE A 30 1.65 -5.49 3.12
CA ILE A 30 2.82 -4.62 3.36
C ILE A 30 3.54 -5.04 4.64
N HIS A 31 2.81 -5.38 5.70
CA HIS A 31 3.39 -5.89 6.95
C HIS A 31 4.18 -7.18 6.75
N ALA A 32 3.62 -8.16 6.04
CA ALA A 32 4.30 -9.44 5.77
C ALA A 32 5.57 -9.27 4.92
N SER A 33 5.67 -8.18 4.15
CA SER A 33 6.85 -7.88 3.33
C SER A 33 8.04 -7.30 4.12
N LYS A 34 7.88 -7.00 5.41
CA LYS A 34 8.96 -6.45 6.24
C LYS A 34 10.17 -7.40 6.23
N GLY A 35 11.35 -6.85 5.95
CA GLY A 35 12.59 -7.62 5.82
C GLY A 35 12.79 -8.30 4.46
N GLN A 36 11.77 -8.37 3.62
CA GLN A 36 11.86 -8.89 2.25
C GLN A 36 12.09 -7.75 1.24
N GLN A 37 12.58 -8.09 0.05
CA GLN A 37 12.73 -7.16 -1.07
C GLN A 37 12.43 -7.86 -2.39
N ALA A 38 12.08 -7.08 -3.40
CA ALA A 38 11.95 -7.52 -4.78
C ALA A 38 12.59 -6.49 -5.72
N ASP A 39 12.94 -6.90 -6.94
CA ASP A 39 13.44 -5.98 -7.96
C ASP A 39 12.40 -4.90 -8.28
N TYR A 40 11.14 -5.31 -8.27
CA TYR A 40 9.97 -4.50 -8.64
C TYR A 40 8.84 -4.68 -7.65
N VAL A 41 8.16 -3.58 -7.29
CA VAL A 41 7.00 -3.62 -6.40
C VAL A 41 5.83 -2.89 -7.03
N ILE A 42 4.66 -3.52 -6.97
CA ILE A 42 3.38 -2.88 -7.29
C ILE A 42 2.60 -2.82 -5.98
N ILE A 43 2.28 -1.61 -5.53
CA ILE A 43 1.40 -1.35 -4.40
C ILE A 43 0.00 -1.15 -4.96
N VAL A 44 -0.97 -1.88 -4.42
CA VAL A 44 -2.39 -1.77 -4.78
C VAL A 44 -3.21 -1.31 -3.58
N GLY A 45 -4.38 -0.76 -3.83
CA GLY A 45 -5.31 -0.36 -2.77
C GLY A 45 -5.02 1.00 -2.16
N LEU A 46 -4.33 1.91 -2.88
CA LEU A 46 -4.18 3.29 -2.44
C LEU A 46 -5.48 4.06 -2.71
N GLN A 47 -6.37 4.06 -1.72
CA GLN A 47 -7.65 4.76 -1.74
C GLN A 47 -8.05 5.17 -0.33
N GLU A 48 -9.03 6.06 -0.18
CA GLU A 48 -9.68 6.28 1.12
C GLU A 48 -10.84 5.29 1.34
N GLY A 49 -11.46 5.34 2.53
CA GLY A 49 -12.63 4.55 2.88
C GLY A 49 -12.33 3.34 3.76
N SER A 50 -13.24 2.37 3.77
CA SER A 50 -13.23 1.27 4.76
C SER A 50 -12.04 0.32 4.65
N ASP A 51 -11.53 0.13 3.43
CA ASP A 51 -10.30 -0.59 3.09
C ASP A 51 -9.19 0.39 2.67
N GLY A 52 -9.26 1.61 3.21
CA GLY A 52 -8.36 2.68 2.83
C GLY A 52 -6.93 2.45 3.28
N PHE A 53 -6.03 3.20 2.65
CA PHE A 53 -4.66 3.37 3.11
C PHE A 53 -4.33 4.86 3.06
N PRO A 54 -4.27 5.60 4.19
CA PRO A 54 -4.36 5.13 5.58
C PRO A 54 -5.68 4.45 5.93
N ALA A 55 -5.65 3.54 6.90
CA ALA A 55 -6.90 3.04 7.47
C ALA A 55 -7.61 4.13 8.25
N ALA A 56 -8.95 4.13 8.19
CA ALA A 56 -9.76 4.90 9.11
C ALA A 56 -9.50 4.46 10.56
N ALA A 57 -9.35 5.42 11.46
CA ALA A 57 -9.36 5.17 12.89
C ALA A 57 -10.70 4.51 13.27
N ARG A 58 -10.63 3.37 13.95
CA ARG A 58 -11.81 2.56 14.33
C ARG A 58 -11.81 2.15 15.80
N GLU A 59 -10.99 2.79 16.62
CA GLU A 59 -10.89 2.45 18.03
C GLU A 59 -12.13 2.96 18.78
N SER A 60 -12.61 2.13 19.70
CA SER A 60 -13.62 2.53 20.67
C SER A 60 -12.99 3.35 21.80
N ILE A 61 -13.79 4.16 22.50
CA ILE A 61 -13.35 4.98 23.66
C ILE A 61 -12.60 4.14 24.71
N MET A 62 -12.98 2.87 24.87
CA MET A 62 -12.32 1.97 25.84
C MET A 62 -10.96 1.49 25.34
N GLU A 63 -10.79 1.31 24.03
CA GLU A 63 -9.52 0.95 23.41
C GLU A 63 -8.56 2.14 23.44
N GLU A 64 -9.04 3.37 23.22
CA GLU A 64 -8.24 4.61 23.30
C GLU A 64 -7.48 4.74 24.64
N ALA A 65 -8.11 4.32 25.75
CA ALA A 65 -7.49 4.37 27.07
C ALA A 65 -6.32 3.38 27.26
N LEU A 66 -6.19 2.38 26.38
CA LEU A 66 -5.13 1.37 26.39
C LEU A 66 -4.07 1.62 25.31
N LEU A 67 -4.31 2.57 24.41
CA LEU A 67 -3.40 2.86 23.31
C LEU A 67 -2.17 3.63 23.80
N PRO A 68 -1.03 3.46 23.09
CA PRO A 68 0.09 4.36 23.26
C PRO A 68 -0.35 5.82 22.97
N PRO A 69 0.36 6.81 23.53
CA PRO A 69 0.07 8.21 23.25
C PRO A 69 0.09 8.46 21.73
N VAL A 70 -0.91 9.22 21.27
CA VAL A 70 -1.03 9.63 19.87
C VAL A 70 0.25 10.37 19.48
N GLU A 71 0.87 9.94 18.40
CA GLU A 71 2.02 10.63 17.87
C GLU A 71 1.64 11.99 17.29
N ASP A 72 2.51 12.99 17.48
CA ASP A 72 2.28 14.38 17.02
C ASP A 72 2.10 14.49 15.50
N PHE A 73 2.49 13.47 14.74
CA PHE A 73 2.42 13.46 13.28
C PHE A 73 1.16 12.72 12.78
N PRO A 74 0.30 13.36 11.96
CA PRO A 74 -0.90 12.70 11.43
C PRO A 74 -0.57 11.40 10.70
N ASP A 75 -1.31 10.34 10.98
CA ASP A 75 -1.15 9.02 10.35
C ASP A 75 0.28 8.44 10.46
N ALA A 76 1.00 8.70 11.57
CA ALA A 76 2.40 8.32 11.73
C ALA A 76 2.69 6.83 11.45
N GLU A 77 1.87 5.92 12.00
CA GLU A 77 1.99 4.47 11.76
C GLU A 77 1.79 4.11 10.29
N GLU A 78 0.76 4.68 9.68
CA GLU A 78 0.39 4.44 8.28
C GLU A 78 1.46 4.97 7.32
N ARG A 79 2.10 6.09 7.65
CA ARG A 79 3.25 6.63 6.92
C ARG A 79 4.46 5.72 7.00
N ARG A 80 4.75 5.16 8.18
CA ARG A 80 5.80 4.15 8.32
C ARG A 80 5.48 2.91 7.50
N LEU A 81 4.22 2.49 7.45
CA LEU A 81 3.79 1.39 6.60
C LEU A 81 4.00 1.71 5.11
N MET A 82 3.68 2.93 4.67
CA MET A 82 3.91 3.36 3.29
C MET A 82 5.41 3.38 2.95
N TYR A 83 6.24 3.86 3.87
CA TYR A 83 7.70 3.79 3.74
C TYR A 83 8.21 2.34 3.62
N VAL A 84 7.67 1.41 4.41
CA VAL A 84 7.98 -0.03 4.25
C VAL A 84 7.65 -0.48 2.83
N ALA A 85 6.44 -0.19 2.32
CA ALA A 85 6.01 -0.59 0.98
C ALA A 85 6.93 -0.03 -0.13
N LEU A 86 7.27 1.27 -0.04
CA LEU A 86 8.13 1.95 -1.00
C LEU A 86 9.56 1.37 -1.01
N THR A 87 10.10 1.04 0.16
CA THR A 87 11.47 0.51 0.30
C THR A 87 11.60 -0.99 0.01
N ARG A 88 10.51 -1.66 -0.38
CA ARG A 88 10.57 -3.07 -0.79
C ARG A 88 11.13 -3.26 -2.20
N ALA A 89 11.14 -2.22 -3.05
CA ALA A 89 11.67 -2.31 -4.41
C ALA A 89 13.15 -1.93 -4.49
N ARG A 90 13.93 -2.68 -5.28
CA ARG A 90 15.31 -2.33 -5.62
C ARG A 90 15.41 -1.37 -6.80
N HIS A 91 14.50 -1.47 -7.77
CA HIS A 91 14.56 -0.69 -9.00
C HIS A 91 13.38 0.26 -9.19
N ARG A 92 12.14 -0.22 -9.02
CA ARG A 92 10.96 0.63 -9.25
C ARG A 92 9.74 0.18 -8.45
N VAL A 93 9.00 1.17 -7.98
CA VAL A 93 7.67 1.01 -7.38
C VAL A 93 6.62 1.58 -8.32
N TRP A 94 5.51 0.86 -8.50
CA TRP A 94 4.27 1.40 -9.05
C TRP A 94 3.21 1.46 -7.96
N ALA A 95 2.71 2.66 -7.70
CA ALA A 95 1.66 2.92 -6.72
C ALA A 95 0.31 3.06 -7.44
N LEU A 96 -0.52 2.03 -7.40
CA LEU A 96 -1.84 2.02 -8.04
C LEU A 96 -2.89 2.57 -7.08
N PHE A 97 -3.63 3.59 -7.54
CA PHE A 97 -4.64 4.29 -6.75
C PHE A 97 -5.97 4.40 -7.50
N ASN A 98 -7.07 4.53 -6.73
CA ASN A 98 -8.38 4.84 -7.28
C ASN A 98 -8.47 6.36 -7.55
N LYS A 99 -8.82 6.75 -8.78
CA LYS A 99 -8.93 8.17 -9.15
C LYS A 99 -10.15 8.87 -8.54
N GLU A 100 -11.23 8.13 -8.29
CA GLU A 100 -12.46 8.68 -7.72
C GLU A 100 -12.29 8.95 -6.22
N ASN A 101 -11.44 8.17 -5.56
CA ASN A 101 -11.17 8.30 -4.13
C ASN A 101 -9.69 7.99 -3.80
N PRO A 102 -8.76 8.89 -4.16
CA PRO A 102 -7.33 8.64 -4.00
C PRO A 102 -6.92 8.71 -2.53
N SER A 103 -6.03 7.82 -2.12
CA SER A 103 -5.33 7.95 -0.83
C SER A 103 -4.61 9.29 -0.73
N LEU A 104 -4.54 9.88 0.48
CA LEU A 104 -3.72 11.06 0.74
C LEU A 104 -2.24 10.87 0.34
N PHE A 105 -1.71 9.64 0.38
CA PHE A 105 -0.34 9.33 -0.03
C PHE A 105 -0.11 9.65 -1.51
N VAL A 106 -1.15 9.60 -2.35
CA VAL A 106 -1.05 9.97 -3.77
C VAL A 106 -0.67 11.43 -3.92
N GLU A 107 -1.31 12.32 -3.15
CA GLU A 107 -1.02 13.75 -3.22
C GLU A 107 0.36 14.07 -2.66
N ILE A 108 0.77 13.41 -1.58
CA ILE A 108 2.13 13.51 -1.04
C ILE A 108 3.16 13.13 -2.10
N LEU A 109 2.97 12.01 -2.79
CA LEU A 109 3.90 11.56 -3.82
C LEU A 109 3.97 12.52 -5.01
N LYS A 110 2.84 13.10 -5.44
CA LYS A 110 2.83 14.14 -6.48
C LYS A 110 3.62 15.38 -6.06
N ASN A 111 3.48 15.82 -4.82
CA ASN A 111 4.23 16.95 -4.27
C ASN A 111 5.74 16.67 -4.15
N LEU A 112 6.15 15.40 -4.24
CA LEU A 112 7.55 14.96 -4.35
C LEU A 112 7.96 14.70 -5.80
N ASP A 113 7.25 15.27 -6.78
CA ASP A 113 7.49 15.14 -8.21
C ASP A 113 7.44 13.69 -8.74
N VAL A 114 6.76 12.78 -8.04
CA VAL A 114 6.55 11.42 -8.54
C VAL A 114 5.59 11.47 -9.74
N PRO A 115 6.00 10.96 -10.92
CA PRO A 115 5.20 11.08 -12.12
C PRO A 115 3.93 10.22 -12.06
N VAL A 116 2.80 10.83 -12.39
CA VAL A 116 1.53 10.12 -12.56
C VAL A 116 1.43 9.60 -13.99
N ALA A 117 1.75 8.33 -14.19
CA ALA A 117 1.55 7.67 -15.48
C ALA A 117 0.06 7.62 -15.81
N ARG A 118 -0.35 8.27 -16.91
CA ARG A 118 -1.68 8.10 -17.49
C ARG A 118 -1.68 6.81 -18.30
N LYS A 119 -2.82 6.08 -18.32
CA LYS A 119 -2.98 5.02 -19.32
C LYS A 119 -2.77 5.66 -20.70
N PRO A 120 -2.01 5.02 -21.61
CA PRO A 120 -2.03 5.41 -23.01
C PRO A 120 -3.45 5.29 -23.59
#